data_AF-A0A1A8CVZ2-F1
#
_entry.id   AF-A0A1A8CVZ2-F1
#
_cell.length_a   1.000
_cell.length_b   1.000
_cell.length_c   1.000
_cell.angle_alpha   90.00
_cell.angle_beta   90.00
_cell.angle_gamma   90.00
#
_symmetry.space_group_name_H-M   'P 1'
#
loop_
_entity.id
_entity.type
_entity.pdbx_description
1 polymer ?
#
loop_
_entity_poly.entity_id
_entity_poly.type
_entity_poly.pdbx_seq_one_letter_code
_entity_poly.pdbx_strand_id
1 'polypeptide(L)'
;FNKWMLQLRLGFSVLVYGLGSKKALLEDFRVAHLSQEIHLVVNGFFPSITLKAILNSLTCEVLEHEGSFRTPSDQIQFIAQTLKGNPGLRVFLLIHNIDGQMLRGEKTQSALGQLASLPNLHLVASIDHINAPLVWDQFKQSQFNWLWWECVTFQHYAEETSYENSLLVQQTGALALSSLTHVLRSLTPNARGIFRLLVKFQLENKDNPSYTGLSFQDFYQRCREAFLVNSDLTLRTQLTEFRDHKLIRTRKGADGVEYLNVAVDANTLMDFLENEKDE
;
A
#
# COMPACT_ATOMS: atom_id res chain seq x y z
N PHE A 1 9.96 -27.97 5.96
CA PHE A 1 11.01 -26.99 5.61
C PHE A 1 12.08 -27.51 4.65
N ASN A 2 12.77 -28.63 4.88
CA ASN A 2 13.81 -29.13 3.93
C ASN A 2 13.30 -29.29 2.49
N LYS A 3 12.06 -29.80 2.31
CA LYS A 3 11.43 -29.92 0.99
C LYS A 3 11.19 -28.56 0.33
N TRP A 4 10.82 -27.53 1.09
CA TRP A 4 10.65 -26.17 0.59
C TRP A 4 12.00 -25.60 0.14
N MET A 5 13.06 -25.78 0.94
CA MET A 5 14.40 -25.33 0.57
C MET A 5 14.89 -25.99 -0.74
N LEU A 6 14.62 -27.28 -0.92
CA LEU A 6 14.95 -27.97 -2.18
C LEU A 6 14.19 -27.37 -3.37
N GLN A 7 12.89 -27.12 -3.21
CA GLN A 7 12.05 -26.55 -4.26
C GLN A 7 12.48 -25.11 -4.63
N LEU A 8 12.78 -24.29 -3.63
CA LEU A 8 13.29 -22.94 -3.82
C LEU A 8 14.60 -22.95 -4.61
N ARG A 9 15.54 -23.83 -4.24
CA ARG A 9 16.83 -23.99 -4.95
C ARG A 9 16.69 -24.48 -6.39
N LEU A 10 15.58 -25.13 -6.74
CA LEU A 10 15.27 -25.56 -8.11
C LEU A 10 14.60 -24.45 -8.95
N GLY A 11 14.38 -23.26 -8.37
CA GLY A 11 13.78 -22.11 -9.08
C GLY A 11 12.25 -22.06 -9.01
N PHE A 12 11.63 -22.77 -8.08
CA PHE A 12 10.20 -22.64 -7.80
C PHE A 12 9.98 -21.64 -6.65
N SER A 13 8.92 -20.85 -6.73
CA SER A 13 8.48 -20.03 -5.59
C SER A 13 7.47 -20.80 -4.75
N VAL A 14 7.53 -20.66 -3.43
CA VAL A 14 6.63 -21.36 -2.51
C VAL A 14 5.50 -20.42 -2.09
N LEU A 15 4.26 -20.89 -2.27
CA LEU A 15 3.08 -20.16 -1.87
C LEU A 15 2.31 -20.92 -0.80
N VAL A 16 2.14 -20.30 0.35
CA VAL A 16 1.46 -20.91 1.49
C VAL A 16 0.04 -20.37 1.60
N TYR A 17 -0.93 -21.27 1.58
CA TYR A 17 -2.35 -20.95 1.74
C TYR A 17 -2.97 -21.83 2.83
N GLY A 18 -4.02 -21.34 3.47
CA GLY A 18 -4.71 -22.03 4.55
C GLY A 18 -5.28 -21.08 5.58
N LEU A 19 -6.20 -21.61 6.40
CA LEU A 19 -6.87 -20.85 7.45
C LEU A 19 -5.95 -20.66 8.67
N GLY A 20 -5.91 -19.43 9.17
CA GLY A 20 -5.12 -19.01 10.31
C GLY A 20 -3.86 -18.22 9.90
N SER A 21 -3.30 -17.49 10.87
CA SER A 21 -2.06 -16.77 10.64
C SER A 21 -0.93 -17.73 10.32
N LYS A 22 -0.21 -17.44 9.23
CA LYS A 22 0.98 -18.18 8.77
C LYS A 22 2.28 -17.49 9.19
N LYS A 23 2.18 -16.38 9.93
CA LYS A 23 3.34 -15.59 10.32
C LYS A 23 4.31 -16.42 11.15
N ALA A 24 3.83 -17.10 12.19
CA ALA A 24 4.66 -17.96 13.03
C ALA A 24 5.36 -19.07 12.21
N LEU A 25 4.65 -19.69 11.26
CA LEU A 25 5.21 -20.74 10.41
C LEU A 25 6.35 -20.24 9.51
N LEU A 26 6.18 -19.07 8.90
CA LEU A 26 7.21 -18.46 8.06
C LEU A 26 8.39 -17.94 8.89
N GLU A 27 8.14 -17.49 10.11
CA GLU A 27 9.17 -17.10 11.06
C GLU A 27 9.99 -18.31 11.53
N ASP A 28 9.34 -19.43 11.84
CA ASP A 28 10.02 -20.70 12.16
C ASP A 28 10.89 -21.16 10.99
N PHE A 29 10.41 -21.02 9.75
CA PHE A 29 11.19 -21.30 8.55
C PHE A 29 12.41 -20.37 8.43
N ARG A 30 12.25 -19.08 8.73
CA ARG A 30 13.32 -18.09 8.71
C ARG A 30 14.43 -18.44 9.70
N VAL A 31 14.07 -18.71 10.96
CA VAL A 31 15.01 -19.02 12.02
C VAL A 31 15.73 -20.36 11.77
N ALA A 32 15.01 -21.38 11.29
CA ALA A 32 15.57 -22.71 11.10
C ALA A 32 16.45 -22.86 9.85
N HIS A 33 16.12 -22.18 8.74
CA HIS A 33 16.73 -22.45 7.43
C HIS A 33 17.40 -21.26 6.76
N LEU A 34 17.07 -20.02 7.16
CA LEU A 34 17.54 -18.80 6.49
C LEU A 34 18.53 -17.99 7.32
N SER A 35 18.92 -18.46 8.51
CA SER A 35 19.83 -17.75 9.41
C SER A 35 21.24 -17.50 8.83
N GLN A 36 21.66 -18.32 7.86
CA GLN A 36 22.98 -18.23 7.21
C GLN A 36 22.92 -17.63 5.79
N GLU A 37 21.72 -17.37 5.28
CA GLU A 37 21.49 -16.90 3.92
C GLU A 37 20.99 -15.45 3.95
N ILE A 38 21.24 -14.69 2.88
CA ILE A 38 20.74 -13.32 2.77
C ILE A 38 19.24 -13.38 2.52
N HIS A 39 18.44 -12.80 3.41
CA HIS A 39 16.99 -12.82 3.32
C HIS A 39 16.37 -11.46 3.66
N LEU A 40 15.27 -11.14 2.97
CA LEU A 40 14.47 -9.96 3.22
C LEU A 40 13.05 -10.37 3.61
N VAL A 41 12.53 -9.79 4.70
CA VAL A 41 11.15 -10.00 5.16
C VAL A 41 10.31 -8.78 4.84
N VAL A 42 9.23 -8.99 4.11
CA VAL A 42 8.24 -7.98 3.74
C VAL A 42 6.92 -8.32 4.39
N ASN A 43 6.42 -7.38 5.18
CA ASN A 43 5.12 -7.49 5.83
C ASN A 43 4.06 -6.77 4.99
N GLY A 44 3.35 -7.51 4.14
CA GLY A 44 2.35 -6.97 3.22
C GLY A 44 1.06 -6.49 3.87
N PHE A 45 0.80 -6.86 5.12
CA PHE A 45 -0.35 -6.38 5.89
C PHE A 45 -0.19 -4.94 6.43
N PHE A 46 1.02 -4.36 6.39
CA PHE A 46 1.21 -2.96 6.79
C PHE A 46 0.62 -2.00 5.74
N PRO A 47 -0.18 -1.00 6.14
CA PRO A 47 -0.85 -0.10 5.21
C PRO A 47 0.11 0.90 4.53
N SER A 48 1.31 1.10 5.07
CA SER A 48 2.32 2.03 4.53
C SER A 48 3.34 1.36 3.59
N ILE A 49 3.21 0.06 3.33
CA ILE A 49 4.15 -0.64 2.46
C ILE A 49 3.95 -0.22 1.01
N THR A 50 5.03 0.14 0.32
CA THR A 50 5.02 0.49 -1.10
C THR A 50 6.02 -0.37 -1.86
N LEU A 51 5.77 -0.58 -3.15
CA LEU A 51 6.73 -1.30 -4.02
C LEU A 51 8.11 -0.61 -3.99
N LYS A 52 8.14 0.73 -4.00
CA LYS A 52 9.37 1.52 -3.92
C LYS A 52 10.16 1.19 -2.65
N ALA A 53 9.49 1.07 -1.49
CA ALA A 53 10.15 0.71 -0.24
C ALA A 53 10.78 -0.69 -0.29
N ILE A 54 10.09 -1.67 -0.88
CA ILE A 54 10.62 -3.04 -1.05
C ILE A 54 11.84 -3.04 -1.96
N LEU A 55 11.76 -2.36 -3.12
CA LEU A 55 12.88 -2.28 -4.05
C LEU A 55 14.07 -1.54 -3.46
N ASN A 56 13.84 -0.46 -2.70
CA ASN A 56 14.89 0.29 -2.04
C ASN A 56 15.58 -0.51 -0.95
N SER A 57 14.84 -1.28 -0.15
CA SER A 57 15.43 -2.21 0.83
C SER A 57 16.29 -3.27 0.12
N LEU A 58 15.82 -3.85 -0.99
CA LEU A 58 16.65 -4.76 -1.80
C LEU A 58 17.90 -4.09 -2.36
N THR A 59 17.83 -2.87 -2.90
CA THR A 59 19.02 -2.22 -3.49
C THR A 59 20.01 -1.71 -2.45
N CYS A 60 19.51 -1.11 -1.36
CA CYS A 60 20.37 -0.48 -0.36
C CYS A 60 20.90 -1.49 0.65
N GLU A 61 20.07 -2.41 1.14
CA GLU A 61 20.46 -3.35 2.20
C GLU A 61 21.11 -4.62 1.64
N VAL A 62 20.66 -5.13 0.49
CA VAL A 62 21.17 -6.39 -0.07
C VAL A 62 22.26 -6.17 -1.12
N LEU A 63 22.12 -5.14 -1.96
CA LEU A 63 23.07 -4.85 -3.04
C LEU A 63 24.06 -3.72 -2.70
N GLU A 64 23.97 -3.12 -1.51
CA GLU A 64 24.83 -2.03 -1.02
C GLU A 64 24.98 -0.87 -2.02
N HIS A 65 23.94 -0.61 -2.84
CA HIS A 65 23.94 0.45 -3.83
C HIS A 65 23.25 1.71 -3.28
N GLU A 66 24.01 2.80 -3.15
CA GLU A 66 23.52 4.10 -2.63
C GLU A 66 22.85 4.99 -3.70
N GLY A 67 22.52 4.44 -4.88
CA GLY A 67 21.88 5.17 -5.97
C GLY A 67 20.35 5.27 -5.83
N SER A 68 19.80 6.46 -6.07
CA SER A 68 18.35 6.65 -6.24
C SER A 68 17.94 6.40 -7.69
N PHE A 69 16.95 5.55 -7.90
CA PHE A 69 16.37 5.29 -9.21
C PHE A 69 15.17 6.21 -9.48
N ARG A 70 14.96 6.58 -10.75
CA ARG A 70 13.81 7.44 -11.16
C ARG A 70 12.54 6.63 -11.40
N THR A 71 12.68 5.42 -11.96
CA THR A 71 11.54 4.52 -12.19
C THR A 71 11.75 3.16 -11.51
N PRO A 72 10.68 2.52 -11.01
CA PRO A 72 10.76 1.18 -10.45
C PRO A 72 11.22 0.12 -11.46
N SER A 73 10.88 0.29 -12.74
CA SER A 73 11.28 -0.63 -13.81
C SER A 73 12.79 -0.64 -14.03
N ASP A 74 13.42 0.54 -14.02
CA ASP A 74 14.89 0.65 -14.15
C ASP A 74 15.59 -0.01 -12.95
N GLN A 75 15.02 0.15 -11.75
CA GLN A 75 15.54 -0.47 -10.53
C GLN A 75 15.47 -2.00 -10.60
N ILE A 76 14.36 -2.57 -11.11
CA ILE A 76 14.23 -4.01 -11.31
C ILE A 76 15.24 -4.52 -12.35
N GLN A 77 15.43 -3.78 -13.45
CA GLN A 77 16.41 -4.14 -14.47
C GLN A 77 17.83 -4.11 -13.91
N PHE A 78 18.17 -3.11 -13.08
CA PHE A 78 19.45 -3.05 -12.38
C PHE A 78 19.63 -4.24 -11.43
N ILE A 79 18.63 -4.56 -10.60
CA ILE A 79 18.65 -5.72 -9.70
C ILE A 79 18.89 -7.00 -10.50
N ALA A 80 18.17 -7.18 -11.62
CA ALA A 80 18.30 -8.34 -12.49
C ALA A 80 19.71 -8.46 -13.12
N GLN A 81 20.32 -7.35 -13.52
CA GLN A 81 21.68 -7.34 -14.07
C GLN A 81 22.73 -7.66 -13.01
N THR A 82 22.62 -7.06 -11.82
CA THR A 82 23.55 -7.29 -10.71
C THR A 82 23.49 -8.73 -10.21
N LEU A 83 22.28 -9.29 -10.07
CA LEU A 83 22.11 -10.69 -9.70
C LEU A 83 22.65 -11.64 -10.77
N LYS A 84 22.49 -11.33 -12.06
CA LYS A 84 23.07 -12.14 -13.15
C LYS A 84 24.61 -12.08 -13.16
N GLY A 85 25.20 -10.94 -12.79
CA GLY A 85 26.65 -10.78 -12.68
C GLY A 85 27.25 -11.60 -11.52
N ASN A 86 26.49 -11.81 -10.45
CA ASN A 86 26.94 -12.48 -9.23
C ASN A 86 26.12 -13.77 -8.97
N PRO A 87 26.45 -14.90 -9.63
CA PRO A 87 25.72 -16.17 -9.46
C PRO A 87 25.85 -16.79 -8.06
N GLY A 88 26.82 -16.35 -7.25
CA GLY A 88 26.99 -16.78 -5.86
C GLY A 88 26.06 -16.08 -4.87
N LEU A 89 25.46 -14.95 -5.25
CA LEU A 89 24.61 -14.16 -4.37
C LEU A 89 23.17 -14.61 -4.51
N ARG A 90 22.67 -15.34 -3.51
CA ARG A 90 21.28 -15.80 -3.44
C ARG A 90 20.52 -15.03 -2.39
N VAL A 91 19.31 -14.59 -2.75
CA VAL A 91 18.47 -13.76 -1.89
C VAL A 91 17.13 -14.44 -1.69
N PHE A 92 16.73 -14.61 -0.43
CA PHE A 92 15.40 -15.14 -0.09
C PHE A 92 14.46 -14.01 0.26
N LEU A 93 13.37 -13.87 -0.48
CA LEU A 93 12.33 -12.88 -0.22
C LEU A 93 11.14 -13.57 0.45
N LEU A 94 10.81 -13.15 1.67
CA LEU A 94 9.67 -13.64 2.44
C LEU A 94 8.60 -12.57 2.47
N ILE A 95 7.44 -12.85 1.88
CA ILE A 95 6.31 -11.93 1.86
C ILE A 95 5.17 -12.49 2.70
N HIS A 96 4.93 -11.87 3.85
CA HIS A 96 3.70 -12.08 4.61
C HIS A 96 2.56 -11.35 3.89
N ASN A 97 1.45 -12.02 3.63
CA ASN A 97 0.27 -11.45 2.95
C ASN A 97 0.60 -10.72 1.64
N ILE A 98 0.94 -11.47 0.58
CA ILE A 98 1.16 -10.91 -0.77
C ILE A 98 -0.09 -10.23 -1.35
N ASP A 99 -1.25 -10.56 -0.78
CA ASP A 99 -2.58 -10.04 -1.04
C ASP A 99 -2.93 -8.80 -0.20
N GLY A 100 -1.96 -8.21 0.50
CA GLY A 100 -2.10 -6.94 1.19
C GLY A 100 -2.61 -5.82 0.28
N GLN A 101 -3.45 -4.92 0.80
CA GLN A 101 -4.16 -3.93 -0.03
C GLN A 101 -3.25 -3.10 -0.94
N MET A 102 -2.07 -2.70 -0.45
CA MET A 102 -1.09 -1.92 -1.22
C MET A 102 -0.31 -2.74 -2.26
N LEU A 103 -0.26 -4.07 -2.08
CA LEU A 103 0.45 -4.99 -2.98
C LEU A 103 -0.46 -5.56 -4.08
N ARG A 104 -1.78 -5.38 -4.00
CA ARG A 104 -2.75 -5.86 -5.01
C ARG A 104 -2.63 -5.19 -6.39
N GLY A 105 -1.96 -4.04 -6.48
CA GLY A 105 -1.81 -3.33 -7.75
C GLY A 105 -1.10 -4.16 -8.82
N GLU A 106 -1.59 -4.10 -10.06
CA GLU A 106 -1.03 -4.90 -11.16
C GLU A 106 0.44 -4.57 -11.43
N LYS A 107 0.81 -3.28 -11.36
CA LYS A 107 2.20 -2.82 -11.50
C LYS A 107 3.11 -3.48 -10.44
N THR A 108 2.63 -3.57 -9.20
CA THR A 108 3.35 -4.17 -8.06
C THR A 108 3.53 -5.68 -8.24
N GLN A 109 2.48 -6.41 -8.60
CA GLN A 109 2.56 -7.86 -8.82
C GLN A 109 3.38 -8.22 -10.06
N SER A 110 3.32 -7.41 -11.12
CA SER A 110 4.19 -7.56 -12.29
C SER A 110 5.66 -7.37 -11.93
N ALA A 111 5.99 -6.35 -11.12
CA ALA A 111 7.34 -6.14 -10.63
C ALA A 111 7.84 -7.30 -9.76
N LEU A 112 7.02 -7.79 -8.84
CA LEU A 112 7.35 -8.96 -8.01
C LEU A 112 7.51 -10.23 -8.85
N GLY A 113 6.70 -10.41 -9.90
CA GLY A 113 6.82 -11.52 -10.85
C GLY A 113 8.16 -11.49 -11.59
N GLN A 114 8.57 -10.32 -12.09
CA GLN A 114 9.88 -10.17 -12.74
C GLN A 114 11.04 -10.50 -11.80
N LEU A 115 10.95 -10.11 -10.52
CA LEU A 115 11.94 -10.46 -9.50
C LEU A 115 11.95 -11.97 -9.19
N ALA A 116 10.77 -12.59 -9.08
CA ALA A 116 10.64 -14.03 -8.81
C ALA A 116 11.15 -14.91 -9.97
N SER A 117 11.13 -14.39 -11.19
CA SER A 117 11.68 -15.10 -12.36
C SER A 117 13.22 -15.19 -12.35
N LEU A 118 13.91 -14.48 -11.46
CA LEU A 118 15.37 -14.52 -11.37
C LEU A 118 15.83 -15.80 -10.65
N PRO A 119 16.82 -16.54 -11.19
CA PRO A 119 17.25 -17.81 -10.60
C PRO A 119 17.93 -17.65 -9.23
N ASN A 120 18.45 -16.45 -8.95
CA ASN A 120 19.16 -16.14 -7.71
C ASN A 120 18.24 -15.55 -6.63
N LEU A 121 16.98 -15.25 -6.96
CA LEU A 121 16.01 -14.72 -6.02
C LEU A 121 14.94 -15.78 -5.78
N HIS A 122 14.78 -16.18 -4.52
CA HIS A 122 13.84 -17.21 -4.12
C HIS A 122 12.70 -16.59 -3.32
N LEU A 123 11.46 -16.74 -3.80
CA LEU A 123 10.30 -16.13 -3.18
C LEU A 123 9.49 -17.14 -2.36
N VAL A 124 9.16 -16.76 -1.13
CA VAL A 124 8.19 -17.45 -0.27
C VAL A 124 7.11 -16.44 0.09
N ALA A 125 5.86 -16.75 -0.22
CA ALA A 125 4.74 -15.86 0.06
C ALA A 125 3.60 -16.58 0.79
N SER A 126 2.78 -15.81 1.49
CA SER A 126 1.53 -16.28 2.10
C SER A 126 0.32 -15.54 1.55
N ILE A 127 -0.82 -16.23 1.49
CA ILE A 127 -2.12 -15.70 1.07
C ILE A 127 -3.16 -15.98 2.15
N ASP A 128 -4.06 -15.02 2.35
CA ASP A 128 -5.25 -15.19 3.19
C ASP A 128 -6.58 -14.92 2.47
N HIS A 129 -6.57 -14.02 1.49
CA HIS A 129 -7.74 -13.59 0.78
C HIS A 129 -8.19 -14.66 -0.23
N ILE A 130 -9.47 -15.01 -0.16
CA ILE A 130 -10.10 -16.06 -1.00
C ILE A 130 -9.86 -15.78 -2.50
N ASN A 131 -9.97 -14.51 -2.89
CA ASN A 131 -9.82 -14.09 -4.28
C ASN A 131 -8.40 -13.65 -4.66
N ALA A 132 -7.39 -13.91 -3.82
CA ALA A 132 -6.00 -13.51 -4.12
C ALA A 132 -5.49 -13.97 -5.50
N PRO A 133 -5.80 -15.18 -6.00
CA PRO A 133 -5.32 -15.62 -7.31
C PRO A 133 -5.85 -14.78 -8.49
N LEU A 134 -6.94 -14.00 -8.30
CA LEU A 134 -7.50 -13.16 -9.36
C LEU A 134 -6.54 -12.06 -9.84
N VAL A 135 -5.55 -11.69 -9.01
CA VAL A 135 -4.58 -10.66 -9.36
C VAL A 135 -3.53 -11.19 -10.36
N TRP A 136 -3.41 -12.51 -10.50
CA TRP A 136 -2.39 -13.13 -11.33
C TRP A 136 -2.98 -13.64 -12.65
N ASP A 137 -2.56 -12.99 -13.73
CA ASP A 137 -2.76 -13.50 -15.09
C ASP A 137 -1.81 -14.68 -15.38
N GLN A 138 -2.01 -15.33 -16.53
CA GLN A 138 -1.19 -16.46 -16.96
C GLN A 138 0.31 -16.11 -17.03
N PHE A 139 0.63 -14.87 -17.38
CA PHE A 139 2.01 -14.41 -17.52
C PHE A 139 2.70 -14.27 -16.16
N LYS A 140 2.05 -13.60 -15.20
CA LYS A 140 2.53 -13.46 -13.82
C LYS A 140 2.64 -14.82 -13.14
N GLN A 141 1.66 -15.72 -13.34
CA GLN A 141 1.75 -17.09 -12.81
C GLN A 141 2.97 -17.85 -13.33
N SER A 142 3.29 -17.70 -14.63
CA SER A 142 4.50 -18.28 -15.24
C SER A 142 5.78 -17.70 -14.63
N GLN A 143 5.82 -16.39 -14.40
CA GLN A 143 6.98 -15.71 -13.80
C GLN A 143 7.21 -16.12 -12.34
N PHE A 144 6.14 -16.22 -11.54
CA PHE A 144 6.25 -16.62 -10.14
C PHE A 144 6.59 -18.10 -9.99
N ASN A 145 6.18 -18.96 -10.92
CA ASN A 145 6.42 -20.40 -10.86
C ASN A 145 6.02 -21.00 -9.50
N TRP A 146 4.76 -20.78 -9.11
CA TRP A 146 4.24 -21.12 -7.77
C TRP A 146 4.10 -22.63 -7.53
N LEU A 147 4.58 -23.07 -6.37
CA LEU A 147 4.20 -24.33 -5.75
C LEU A 147 3.32 -24.06 -4.53
N TRP A 148 2.08 -24.53 -4.62
CA TRP A 148 1.06 -24.33 -3.60
C TRP A 148 1.22 -25.33 -2.46
N TRP A 149 1.30 -24.80 -1.24
CA TRP A 149 1.40 -25.57 -0.01
C TRP A 149 0.26 -25.25 0.93
N GLU A 150 -0.52 -26.27 1.25
CA GLU A 150 -1.57 -26.17 2.26
C GLU A 150 -0.95 -26.16 3.65
N CYS A 151 -1.19 -25.10 4.42
CA CYS A 151 -0.76 -24.95 5.80
C CYS A 151 -1.88 -24.28 6.60
N VAL A 152 -2.71 -25.12 7.22
CA VAL A 152 -3.83 -24.67 8.07
C VAL A 152 -3.34 -24.65 9.52
N THR A 153 -3.22 -23.46 10.11
CA THR A 153 -2.67 -23.27 11.47
C THR A 153 -3.75 -23.02 12.52
N PHE A 154 -4.93 -22.53 12.11
CA PHE A 154 -6.01 -22.05 12.99
C PHE A 154 -5.59 -20.97 14.01
N GLN A 155 -4.42 -20.34 13.82
CA GLN A 155 -3.96 -19.26 14.69
C GLN A 155 -4.72 -17.97 14.41
N HIS A 156 -4.90 -17.15 15.45
CA HIS A 156 -5.58 -15.85 15.33
C HIS A 156 -4.77 -14.85 14.50
N TYR A 157 -5.47 -14.06 13.69
CA TYR A 157 -4.91 -12.99 12.86
C TYR A 157 -4.69 -11.69 13.66
N ALA A 158 -3.97 -11.77 14.78
CA ALA A 158 -3.88 -10.66 15.72
C ALA A 158 -3.15 -9.44 15.13
N GLU A 159 -2.06 -9.67 14.40
CA GLU A 159 -1.27 -8.57 13.82
C GLU A 159 -1.84 -8.10 12.49
N GLU A 160 -2.31 -9.04 11.67
CA GLU A 160 -2.82 -8.76 10.34
C GLU A 160 -4.12 -7.93 10.41
N THR A 161 -4.98 -8.21 11.40
CA THR A 161 -6.25 -7.46 11.58
C THR A 161 -6.08 -6.14 12.35
N SER A 162 -4.92 -5.90 12.96
CA SER A 162 -4.68 -4.68 13.77
C SER A 162 -4.77 -3.40 12.95
N TYR A 163 -4.48 -3.47 11.65
CA TYR A 163 -4.52 -2.35 10.72
C TYR A 163 -5.84 -2.25 9.93
N GLU A 164 -6.74 -3.22 10.09
CA GLU A 164 -8.05 -3.18 9.44
C GLU A 164 -9.04 -2.31 10.24
N ASN A 165 -9.90 -1.59 9.51
CA ASN A 165 -10.95 -0.80 10.15
C ASN A 165 -12.07 -1.72 10.60
N SER A 166 -12.01 -2.14 11.86
CA SER A 166 -13.12 -2.86 12.47
C SER A 166 -14.25 -1.91 12.83
N LEU A 167 -15.49 -2.26 12.48
CA LEU A 167 -16.71 -1.54 12.88
C LEU A 167 -16.84 -1.41 14.41
N LEU A 168 -16.23 -2.33 15.16
CA LEU A 168 -16.35 -2.43 16.60
C LEU A 168 -15.31 -1.58 17.36
N VAL A 169 -14.30 -1.05 16.66
CA VAL A 169 -13.23 -0.26 17.29
C VAL A 169 -13.25 1.15 16.72
N GLN A 170 -13.60 2.12 17.56
CA GLN A 170 -13.39 3.53 17.22
C GLN A 170 -11.89 3.81 17.18
N GLN A 171 -11.31 3.91 15.98
CA GLN A 171 -9.96 4.41 15.83
C GLN A 171 -9.92 5.89 16.29
N THR A 172 -9.09 6.16 17.28
CA THR A 172 -8.80 7.50 17.83
C THR A 172 -7.65 8.22 17.12
N GLY A 173 -7.09 7.62 16.06
CA GLY A 173 -5.98 8.14 15.26
C GLY A 173 -6.39 8.79 13.94
N ALA A 174 -5.41 9.34 13.22
CA ALA A 174 -5.58 9.81 11.84
C ALA A 174 -6.04 8.65 10.94
N LEU A 175 -6.95 8.95 10.01
CA LEU A 175 -7.47 7.95 9.06
C LEU A 175 -6.31 7.32 8.27
N ALA A 176 -6.18 5.99 8.33
CA ALA A 176 -5.22 5.25 7.53
C ALA A 176 -5.49 5.48 6.03
N LEU A 177 -4.45 5.52 5.20
CA LEU A 177 -4.56 5.74 3.75
C LEU A 177 -5.59 4.80 3.10
N SER A 178 -5.60 3.53 3.50
CA SER A 178 -6.56 2.50 3.06
C SER A 178 -8.02 2.84 3.40
N SER A 179 -8.26 3.42 4.57
CA SER A 179 -9.60 3.83 5.00
C SER A 179 -10.13 4.98 4.14
N LEU A 180 -9.26 5.95 3.86
CA LEU A 180 -9.58 7.13 3.07
C LEU A 180 -9.84 6.73 1.61
N THR A 181 -9.00 5.88 1.01
CA THR A 181 -9.23 5.39 -0.36
C THR A 181 -10.54 4.60 -0.46
N HIS A 182 -10.87 3.76 0.53
CA HIS A 182 -12.12 3.00 0.53
C HIS A 182 -13.35 3.91 0.62
N VAL A 183 -13.36 4.89 1.51
CA VAL A 183 -14.45 5.87 1.62
C VAL A 183 -14.57 6.68 0.34
N LEU A 184 -13.46 7.22 -0.17
CA LEU A 184 -13.50 8.07 -1.37
C LEU A 184 -13.94 7.31 -2.63
N ARG A 185 -13.59 6.03 -2.78
CA ARG A 185 -14.09 5.18 -3.89
C ARG A 185 -15.60 4.99 -3.88
N SER A 186 -16.24 5.08 -2.70
CA SER A 186 -17.71 5.00 -2.57
C SER A 186 -18.43 6.30 -2.92
N LEU A 187 -17.69 7.42 -2.96
CA LEU A 187 -18.25 8.73 -3.25
C LEU A 187 -18.46 8.96 -4.75
N THR A 188 -19.40 9.85 -5.07
CA THR A 188 -19.65 10.28 -6.45
C THR A 188 -18.40 10.96 -7.07
N PRO A 189 -18.22 10.93 -8.40
CA PRO A 189 -17.10 11.60 -9.06
C PRO A 189 -17.00 13.10 -8.73
N ASN A 190 -18.13 13.79 -8.60
CA ASN A 190 -18.17 15.21 -8.22
C ASN A 190 -17.71 15.40 -6.77
N ALA A 191 -18.17 14.57 -5.84
CA ALA A 191 -17.73 14.58 -4.45
C ALA A 191 -16.22 14.33 -4.33
N ARG A 192 -15.68 13.37 -5.07
CA ARG A 192 -14.23 13.14 -5.19
C ARG A 192 -13.51 14.38 -5.72
N GLY A 193 -14.04 15.03 -6.76
CA GLY A 193 -13.51 16.28 -7.29
C GLY A 193 -13.46 17.42 -6.27
N ILE A 194 -14.53 17.59 -5.48
CA ILE A 194 -14.63 18.59 -4.40
C ILE A 194 -13.57 18.30 -3.33
N PHE A 195 -13.44 17.04 -2.91
CA PHE A 195 -12.44 16.62 -1.94
C PHE A 195 -11.02 16.86 -2.45
N ARG A 196 -10.72 16.51 -3.71
CA ARG A 196 -9.41 16.76 -4.36
C ARG A 196 -9.04 18.24 -4.38
N LEU A 197 -9.98 19.13 -4.70
CA LEU A 197 -9.73 20.57 -4.64
C LEU A 197 -9.35 21.03 -3.24
N LEU A 198 -10.10 20.55 -2.24
CA LEU A 198 -9.85 20.88 -0.84
C LEU A 198 -8.47 20.39 -0.37
N VAL A 199 -8.09 19.16 -0.74
CA VAL A 199 -6.76 18.60 -0.44
C VAL A 199 -5.64 19.38 -1.11
N LYS A 200 -5.77 19.73 -2.40
CA LYS A 200 -4.75 20.53 -3.12
C LYS A 200 -4.51 21.88 -2.44
N PHE A 201 -5.58 22.58 -2.05
CA PHE A 201 -5.43 23.86 -1.36
C PHE A 201 -4.81 23.73 0.03
N GLN A 202 -5.10 22.65 0.75
CA GLN A 202 -4.47 22.40 2.04
C GLN A 202 -2.97 22.10 1.89
N LEU A 203 -2.57 21.40 0.82
CA LEU A 203 -1.16 21.12 0.55
C LEU A 203 -0.39 22.36 0.07
N GLU A 204 -0.99 23.18 -0.80
CA GLU A 204 -0.39 24.44 -1.27
C GLU A 204 -0.15 25.46 -0.14
N ASN A 205 -1.04 25.47 0.87
CA ASN A 205 -0.96 26.40 2.00
C ASN A 205 -0.31 25.80 3.26
N LYS A 206 0.21 24.56 3.19
CA LYS A 206 0.83 23.86 4.33
C LYS A 206 2.04 24.59 4.89
N ASP A 207 2.76 25.32 4.04
CA ASP A 207 4.00 26.02 4.39
C ASP A 207 3.75 27.38 5.07
N ASN A 208 2.50 27.85 5.09
CA ASN A 208 2.14 29.15 5.66
C ASN A 208 1.53 28.99 7.08
N PRO A 209 2.29 29.26 8.16
CA PRO A 209 1.83 29.08 9.53
C PRO A 209 0.67 30.01 9.94
N SER A 210 0.41 31.06 9.16
CA SER A 210 -0.71 31.99 9.37
C SER A 210 -2.03 31.51 8.75
N TYR A 211 -2.03 30.38 8.04
CA TYR A 211 -3.21 29.89 7.34
C TYR A 211 -4.10 29.05 8.27
N THR A 212 -5.28 29.57 8.59
CA THR A 212 -6.24 28.92 9.50
C THR A 212 -7.20 27.94 8.82
N GLY A 213 -7.26 27.92 7.48
CA GLY A 213 -8.10 27.03 6.67
C GLY A 213 -8.79 27.74 5.49
N LEU A 214 -9.55 27.01 4.67
CA LEU A 214 -10.36 27.62 3.60
C LEU A 214 -11.66 28.17 4.15
N SER A 215 -12.01 29.41 3.76
CA SER A 215 -13.34 29.94 3.99
C SER A 215 -14.37 29.20 3.13
N PHE A 216 -15.58 29.01 3.65
CA PHE A 216 -16.66 28.36 2.91
C PHE A 216 -17.03 29.14 1.62
N GLN A 217 -17.00 30.47 1.66
CA GLN A 217 -17.36 31.31 0.51
C GLN A 217 -16.36 31.16 -0.64
N ASP A 218 -15.06 31.23 -0.34
CA ASP A 218 -14.01 31.04 -1.34
C ASP A 218 -14.04 29.62 -1.90
N PHE A 219 -14.28 28.63 -1.05
CA PHE A 219 -14.37 27.24 -1.47
C PHE A 219 -15.56 27.00 -2.41
N TYR A 220 -16.71 27.60 -2.12
CA TYR A 220 -17.90 27.54 -2.97
C TYR A 220 -17.64 28.17 -4.34
N GLN A 221 -17.01 29.34 -4.39
CA GLN A 221 -16.65 30.00 -5.64
C GLN A 221 -15.78 29.10 -6.51
N ARG A 222 -14.74 28.48 -5.94
CA ARG A 222 -13.83 27.59 -6.68
C ARG A 222 -14.50 26.29 -7.13
N CYS A 223 -15.38 25.71 -6.31
CA CYS A 223 -16.16 24.54 -6.69
C CYS A 223 -17.11 24.84 -7.87
N ARG A 224 -17.65 26.07 -7.92
CA ARG A 224 -18.49 26.54 -9.01
C ARG A 224 -17.69 26.84 -10.27
N GLU A 225 -16.51 27.44 -10.15
CA GLU A 225 -15.57 27.66 -11.27
C GLU A 225 -15.10 26.33 -11.90
N ALA A 226 -14.93 25.28 -11.09
CA ALA A 226 -14.60 23.94 -11.55
C ALA A 226 -15.81 23.11 -12.03
N PHE A 227 -17.02 23.71 -12.09
CA PHE A 227 -18.27 23.05 -12.48
C PHE A 227 -18.64 21.80 -11.65
N LEU A 228 -18.16 21.71 -10.41
CA LEU A 228 -18.43 20.54 -9.54
C LEU A 228 -19.77 20.64 -8.82
N VAL A 229 -20.26 21.87 -8.59
CA VAL A 229 -21.46 22.14 -7.80
C VAL A 229 -22.32 23.21 -8.46
N ASN A 230 -23.64 23.03 -8.37
CA ASN A 230 -24.67 23.90 -8.92
C ASN A 230 -25.29 24.90 -7.91
N SER A 231 -25.24 24.61 -6.61
CA SER A 231 -25.87 25.44 -5.57
C SER A 231 -25.13 25.37 -4.23
N ASP A 232 -25.33 26.37 -3.38
CA ASP A 232 -24.77 26.39 -2.01
C ASP A 232 -25.24 25.19 -1.17
N LEU A 233 -26.52 24.83 -1.31
CA LEU A 233 -27.14 23.73 -0.57
C LEU A 233 -26.50 22.38 -0.92
N THR A 234 -26.21 22.14 -2.21
CA THR A 234 -25.57 20.89 -2.64
C THR A 234 -24.14 20.79 -2.12
N LEU A 235 -23.39 21.89 -2.05
CA LEU A 235 -22.07 21.89 -1.41
C LEU A 235 -22.19 21.59 0.09
N ARG A 236 -23.17 22.17 0.79
CA ARG A 236 -23.38 21.90 2.23
C ARG A 236 -23.71 20.45 2.50
N THR A 237 -24.55 19.82 1.67
CA THR A 237 -24.86 18.39 1.79
C THR A 237 -23.61 17.52 1.62
N GLN A 238 -22.75 17.86 0.66
CA GLN A 238 -21.47 17.16 0.46
C GLN A 238 -20.50 17.36 1.62
N LEU A 239 -20.42 18.57 2.18
CA LEU A 239 -19.61 18.85 3.37
C LEU A 239 -20.15 18.11 4.61
N THR A 240 -21.47 17.94 4.75
CA THR A 240 -22.03 17.13 5.83
C THR A 240 -21.66 15.65 5.68
N GLU A 241 -21.70 15.11 4.46
CA GLU A 241 -21.26 13.74 4.15
C GLU A 241 -19.77 13.55 4.52
N PHE A 242 -18.91 14.48 4.15
CA PHE A 242 -17.48 14.44 4.53
C PHE A 242 -17.26 14.55 6.03
N ARG A 243 -18.13 15.28 6.75
CA ARG A 243 -18.07 15.38 8.21
C ARG A 243 -18.50 14.08 8.88
N ASP A 244 -19.53 13.43 8.36
CA ASP A 244 -20.04 12.17 8.90
C ASP A 244 -18.99 11.05 8.76
N HIS A 245 -18.23 11.07 7.66
CA HIS A 245 -17.06 10.21 7.46
C HIS A 245 -15.78 10.69 8.18
N LYS A 246 -15.85 11.75 8.99
CA LYS A 246 -14.72 12.35 9.72
C LYS A 246 -13.53 12.77 8.83
N LEU A 247 -13.75 13.03 7.55
CA LEU A 247 -12.72 13.46 6.60
C LEU A 247 -12.34 14.93 6.82
N ILE A 248 -13.33 15.77 7.14
CA ILE A 248 -13.17 17.21 7.32
C ILE A 248 -13.54 17.61 8.75
N ARG A 249 -12.77 18.55 9.30
CA ARG A 249 -13.08 19.29 10.53
C ARG A 249 -13.39 20.73 10.19
N THR A 250 -14.55 21.21 10.63
CA THR A 250 -14.92 22.62 10.56
C THR A 250 -14.46 23.31 11.84
N ARG A 251 -13.68 24.38 11.72
CA ARG A 251 -13.34 25.28 12.83
C ARG A 251 -13.97 26.63 12.60
N LYS A 252 -14.63 27.18 13.61
CA LYS A 252 -15.12 28.56 13.58
C LYS A 252 -14.01 29.48 14.05
N GLY A 253 -13.62 30.44 13.22
CA GLY A 253 -12.65 31.48 13.59
C GLY A 253 -13.24 32.46 14.60
N ALA A 254 -12.38 33.30 15.18
CA ALA A 254 -12.80 34.39 16.08
C ALA A 254 -13.75 35.38 15.38
N ASP A 255 -13.64 35.51 14.06
CA ASP A 255 -14.47 36.38 13.22
C ASP A 255 -15.83 35.75 12.85
N GLY A 256 -16.14 34.55 13.37
CA GLY A 256 -17.38 33.83 13.07
C GLY A 256 -17.39 33.10 11.72
N VAL A 257 -16.34 33.23 10.91
CA VAL A 257 -16.17 32.54 9.63
C VAL A 257 -15.86 31.06 9.85
N GLU A 258 -16.50 30.19 9.06
CA GLU A 258 -16.27 28.75 9.08
C GLU A 258 -15.09 28.38 8.17
N TYR A 259 -14.06 27.79 8.79
CA TYR A 259 -12.87 27.27 8.13
C TYR A 259 -12.93 25.75 7.99
N LEU A 260 -12.62 25.25 6.80
CA LEU A 260 -12.61 23.83 6.47
C LEU A 260 -11.17 23.30 6.43
N ASN A 261 -10.87 22.28 7.26
CA ASN A 261 -9.57 21.61 7.30
C ASN A 261 -9.74 20.08 7.19
N VAL A 262 -8.91 19.41 6.39
CA VAL A 262 -8.83 17.93 6.35
C VAL A 262 -8.15 17.42 7.61
N ALA A 263 -8.71 16.37 8.19
CA ALA A 263 -8.22 15.75 9.43
C ALA A 263 -7.10 14.70 9.23
N VAL A 264 -6.42 14.74 8.09
CA VAL A 264 -5.45 13.73 7.64
C VAL A 264 -4.06 14.37 7.49
N ASP A 265 -3.02 13.61 7.82
CA ASP A 265 -1.64 14.07 7.70
C ASP A 265 -1.29 14.37 6.23
N ALA A 266 -0.49 15.42 6.04
CA ALA A 266 -0.16 15.91 4.71
C ALA A 266 0.67 14.92 3.87
N ASN A 267 1.49 14.07 4.51
CA ASN A 267 2.26 13.05 3.78
C ASN A 267 1.31 12.00 3.17
N THR A 268 0.34 11.54 3.95
CA THR A 268 -0.71 10.61 3.51
C THR A 268 -1.59 11.21 2.43
N LEU A 269 -1.83 12.53 2.47
CA LEU A 269 -2.57 13.25 1.42
C LEU A 269 -1.77 13.35 0.10
N MET A 270 -0.44 13.51 0.19
CA MET A 270 0.43 13.46 -1.00
C MET A 270 0.43 12.06 -1.61
N ASP A 271 0.62 11.02 -0.80
CA ASP A 271 0.56 9.63 -1.26
C ASP A 271 -0.79 9.28 -1.89
N PHE A 272 -1.89 9.79 -1.31
CA PHE A 272 -3.23 9.64 -1.88
C PHE A 272 -3.35 10.28 -3.27
N LEU A 273 -2.87 11.52 -3.43
CA LEU A 273 -2.91 12.23 -4.71
C LEU A 273 -2.02 11.60 -5.78
N GLU A 274 -0.92 10.94 -5.40
CA GLU A 274 -0.10 10.16 -6.34
C GLU A 274 -0.84 8.90 -6.79
N ASN A 275 -1.37 8.12 -5.84
CA ASN A 275 -2.07 6.86 -6.13
C ASN A 275 -3.33 7.07 -6.98
N GLU A 276 -4.06 8.16 -6.78
CA GLU A 276 -5.30 8.44 -7.53
C GLU A 276 -5.06 8.93 -8.97
N LYS A 277 -3.82 9.35 -9.31
CA LYS A 277 -3.43 9.68 -10.69
C LYS A 277 -3.02 8.45 -11.50
N ASP A 278 -2.71 7.35 -10.80
CA ASP A 278 -2.29 6.08 -11.38
C ASP A 278 -3.48 5.15 -11.72
N GLU A 279 -4.71 5.50 -11.32
CA GLU A 279 -6.00 4.90 -11.74
C GLU A 279 -6.63 5.67 -12.92
#